data_AF-A0A7C7Q3N4-F1
#
_entry.id   AF-A0A7C7Q3N4-F1
#
_cell.length_a   1.000
_cell.length_b   1.000
_cell.length_c   1.000
_cell.angle_alpha   90.00
_cell.angle_beta   90.00
_cell.angle_gamma   90.00
#
_symmetry.space_group_name_H-M   'P 1'
#
loop_
_entity.id
_entity.type
_entity.pdbx_description
1 polymer ?
#
loop_
_entity_poly.entity_id
_entity_poly.type
_entity_poly.pdbx_seq_one_letter_code
_entity_poly.pdbx_strand_id
1 'polypeptide(L)'
;MGYRILHIGVDDTDSKGGMCTTYVGAVARDRLLSLGLEEADYPSLVRLNPNCPFKTRGNAAVALHMRCPATLVDEAFKAVVEVVEELYERGYGDTQPGVAMRLGGSTPEELRGFAYRAVTELVELDEALNLAERHNIRIHRINGGRGVIGALAAVSYELGEHTFEAIAYRTRDNWGTVRRVDRQSVFEMDRITRGRTFDNVDYEAGEVRVTPHTPCPVLAGVRALTAEDALRGLGMIRFLEPVERVVVYRTNQATDKHLTARRIEELKPYVNAV
;
A
#
# COMPACT_ATOMS: atom_id res chain seq x y z
N MET A 1 -15.57 19.77 -20.06
CA MET A 1 -14.65 20.02 -18.92
C MET A 1 -13.65 18.88 -18.89
N GLY A 2 -12.34 19.17 -18.87
CA GLY A 2 -11.32 18.13 -19.00
C GLY A 2 -11.09 17.38 -17.69
N TYR A 3 -11.11 16.05 -17.75
CA TYR A 3 -10.65 15.19 -16.66
C TYR A 3 -9.14 14.99 -16.76
N ARG A 4 -8.48 14.87 -15.60
CA ARG A 4 -7.07 14.47 -15.49
C ARG A 4 -6.96 13.21 -14.66
N ILE A 5 -5.96 12.38 -14.95
CA ILE A 5 -5.61 11.30 -14.04
C ILE A 5 -4.84 11.91 -12.86
N LEU A 6 -5.20 11.49 -11.66
CA LEU A 6 -4.66 11.98 -10.40
C LEU A 6 -4.08 10.77 -9.66
N HIS A 7 -2.77 10.79 -9.41
CA HIS A 7 -2.10 9.77 -8.62
C HIS A 7 -1.77 10.36 -7.24
N ILE A 8 -2.31 9.77 -6.17
CA ILE A 8 -2.04 10.23 -4.79
C ILE A 8 -1.43 9.08 -3.99
N GLY A 9 -0.20 9.27 -3.52
CA GLY A 9 0.56 8.33 -2.71
C GLY A 9 0.47 8.68 -1.23
N VAL A 10 0.44 7.66 -0.38
CA VAL A 10 0.45 7.77 1.08
C VAL A 10 1.39 6.72 1.65
N ASP A 11 2.23 7.11 2.60
CA ASP A 11 3.09 6.19 3.34
C ASP A 11 3.38 6.66 4.78
N ASP A 12 3.90 5.74 5.58
CA ASP A 12 4.40 5.94 6.95
C ASP A 12 3.35 6.50 7.92
N THR A 13 2.14 5.94 7.83
CA THR A 13 0.99 6.33 8.68
C THR A 13 0.78 5.38 9.86
N ASP A 14 1.46 4.24 9.87
CA ASP A 14 1.34 3.21 10.89
C ASP A 14 2.51 3.19 11.88
N SER A 15 2.31 2.45 12.97
CA SER A 15 3.34 2.22 13.96
C SER A 15 3.30 0.77 14.46
N LYS A 16 4.24 0.40 15.32
CA LYS A 16 4.17 -0.91 16.00
C LYS A 16 2.90 -1.06 16.85
N GLY A 17 2.36 0.05 17.37
CA GLY A 17 1.18 0.07 18.24
C GLY A 17 -0.16 -0.09 17.53
N GLY A 18 -0.26 0.24 16.24
CA GLY A 18 -1.55 0.24 15.56
C GLY A 18 -1.47 0.74 14.13
N MET A 19 -2.66 0.95 13.55
CA MET A 19 -2.88 1.50 12.21
C MET A 19 -2.28 0.65 11.07
N CYS A 20 -2.56 1.05 9.82
CA CYS A 20 -1.98 0.47 8.62
C CYS A 20 -2.10 1.47 7.45
N THR A 21 -1.03 1.71 6.71
CA THR A 21 -1.04 2.57 5.52
C THR A 21 -2.10 2.18 4.49
N THR A 22 -2.37 0.87 4.33
CA THR A 22 -3.45 0.43 3.43
C THR A 22 -4.82 0.85 3.92
N TYR A 23 -5.08 0.82 5.24
CA TYR A 23 -6.33 1.30 5.81
C TYR A 23 -6.52 2.81 5.60
N VAL A 24 -5.46 3.61 5.81
CA VAL A 24 -5.50 5.06 5.54
C VAL A 24 -5.77 5.33 4.06
N GLY A 25 -5.12 4.58 3.16
CA GLY A 25 -5.41 4.63 1.73
C GLY A 25 -6.85 4.25 1.37
N ALA A 26 -7.42 3.24 2.03
CA ALA A 26 -8.81 2.82 1.84
C ALA A 26 -9.80 3.91 2.27
N VAL A 27 -9.58 4.57 3.42
CA VAL A 27 -10.42 5.68 3.87
C VAL A 27 -10.27 6.90 2.96
N ALA A 28 -9.04 7.20 2.51
CA ALA A 28 -8.78 8.27 1.55
C ALA A 28 -9.50 8.02 0.22
N ARG A 29 -9.47 6.78 -0.28
CA ARG A 29 -10.23 6.36 -1.46
C ARG A 29 -11.73 6.64 -1.30
N ASP A 30 -12.34 6.19 -0.21
CA ASP A 30 -13.77 6.39 0.04
C ASP A 30 -14.14 7.88 0.12
N ARG A 31 -13.26 8.71 0.70
CA ARG A 31 -13.42 10.17 0.74
C ARG A 31 -13.37 10.78 -0.66
N LEU A 32 -12.43 10.36 -1.51
CA LEU A 32 -12.32 10.84 -2.89
C LEU A 32 -13.53 10.43 -3.74
N LEU A 33 -14.04 9.21 -3.57
CA LEU A 33 -15.27 8.76 -4.23
C LEU A 33 -16.47 9.61 -3.81
N SER A 34 -16.56 9.95 -2.51
CA SER A 34 -17.62 10.81 -1.98
C SER A 34 -17.57 12.26 -2.51
N LEU A 35 -16.39 12.73 -2.93
CA LEU A 35 -16.22 14.01 -3.64
C LEU A 35 -16.60 13.94 -5.14
N GLY A 36 -17.00 12.77 -5.63
CA GLY A 36 -17.41 12.58 -7.03
C GLY A 36 -16.24 12.29 -7.99
N LEU A 37 -15.08 11.89 -7.47
CA LEU A 37 -14.01 11.34 -8.32
C LEU A 37 -14.33 9.88 -8.66
N GLU A 38 -13.82 9.41 -9.79
CA GLU A 38 -13.94 8.01 -10.20
C GLU A 38 -12.58 7.31 -10.14
N GLU A 39 -12.54 6.02 -9.90
CA GLU A 39 -11.30 5.26 -10.02
C GLU A 39 -10.87 5.15 -11.49
N ALA A 40 -9.60 5.49 -11.74
CA ALA A 40 -8.97 5.28 -13.03
C ALA A 40 -8.39 3.85 -13.16
N ASP A 41 -7.95 3.27 -12.04
CA ASP A 41 -7.42 1.91 -11.93
C ASP A 41 -7.52 1.45 -10.45
N TYR A 42 -7.20 0.20 -10.17
CA TYR A 42 -7.03 -0.31 -8.81
C TYR A 42 -5.98 0.52 -8.05
N PRO A 43 -6.15 0.75 -6.74
CA PRO A 43 -5.10 1.31 -5.93
C PRO A 43 -3.88 0.39 -5.93
N SER A 44 -2.69 0.98 -5.98
CA SER A 44 -1.41 0.26 -5.92
C SER A 44 -0.98 0.08 -4.48
N LEU A 45 -0.55 -1.12 -4.11
CA LEU A 45 0.18 -1.44 -2.87
C LEU A 45 1.62 -1.80 -3.25
N VAL A 46 2.54 -0.88 -3.01
CA VAL A 46 3.94 -1.01 -3.42
C VAL A 46 4.78 -1.38 -2.21
N ARG A 47 5.31 -2.61 -2.21
CA ARG A 47 6.36 -3.05 -1.29
C ARG A 47 7.67 -2.41 -1.70
N LEU A 48 8.23 -1.62 -0.79
CA LEU A 48 9.53 -0.98 -0.92
C LEU A 48 10.63 -1.94 -0.44
N ASN A 49 11.86 -1.46 -0.36
CA ASN A 49 13.01 -2.27 0.04
C ASN A 49 12.78 -3.02 1.37
N PRO A 50 12.73 -4.36 1.37
CA PRO A 50 12.49 -5.14 2.58
C PRO A 50 13.61 -5.00 3.62
N ASN A 51 14.81 -4.57 3.24
CA ASN A 51 15.94 -4.37 4.14
C ASN A 51 15.96 -2.99 4.81
N CYS A 52 14.98 -2.13 4.54
CA CYS A 52 14.91 -0.81 5.17
C CYS A 52 14.82 -0.94 6.71
N PRO A 53 15.77 -0.35 7.49
CA PRO A 53 15.77 -0.48 8.95
C PRO A 53 14.69 0.38 9.62
N PHE A 54 14.14 1.35 8.89
CA PHE A 54 13.12 2.28 9.36
C PHE A 54 11.70 1.74 9.17
N LYS A 55 11.54 0.52 8.63
CA LYS A 55 10.22 -0.07 8.42
C LYS A 55 9.57 -0.43 9.76
N THR A 56 8.26 -0.21 9.87
CA THR A 56 7.48 -0.74 11.00
C THR A 56 7.40 -2.26 10.91
N ARG A 57 6.95 -2.77 9.75
CA ARG A 57 6.75 -4.19 9.44
C ARG A 57 7.02 -4.50 7.98
N GLY A 58 6.08 -4.15 7.11
CA GLY A 58 6.05 -4.62 5.72
C GLY A 58 6.56 -3.63 4.66
N ASN A 59 7.11 -2.48 5.08
CA ASN A 59 7.62 -1.38 4.24
C ASN A 59 6.79 -1.14 2.97
N ALA A 60 5.57 -0.64 3.12
CA ALA A 60 4.61 -0.56 2.02
C ALA A 60 3.93 0.80 1.96
N ALA A 61 4.00 1.40 0.77
CA ALA A 61 3.28 2.61 0.42
C ALA A 61 2.07 2.27 -0.46
N VAL A 62 1.06 3.14 -0.45
CA VAL A 62 -0.12 3.00 -1.32
C VAL A 62 -0.23 4.16 -2.27
N ALA A 63 -0.75 3.92 -3.48
CA ALA A 63 -1.14 4.98 -4.40
C ALA A 63 -2.57 4.77 -4.91
N LEU A 64 -3.36 5.84 -4.89
CA LEU A 64 -4.70 5.92 -5.44
C LEU A 64 -4.62 6.52 -6.84
N HIS A 65 -5.44 6.03 -7.77
CA HIS A 65 -5.45 6.45 -9.17
C HIS A 65 -6.86 6.86 -9.55
N MET A 66 -7.11 8.17 -9.68
CA MET A 66 -8.45 8.73 -9.83
C MET A 66 -8.60 9.53 -11.13
N ARG A 67 -9.75 9.46 -11.78
CA ARG A 67 -10.19 10.46 -12.75
C ARG A 67 -10.76 11.65 -11.97
N CYS A 68 -10.10 12.79 -12.11
CA CYS A 68 -10.42 14.00 -11.37
C CYS A 68 -10.74 15.16 -12.32
N PRO A 69 -11.91 15.83 -12.19
CA PRO A 69 -12.14 17.12 -12.80
C PRO A 69 -11.06 18.12 -12.35
N ALA A 70 -10.56 18.95 -13.28
CA ALA A 70 -9.51 19.92 -12.96
C ALA A 70 -9.87 20.86 -11.79
N THR A 71 -11.17 21.13 -11.58
CA THR A 71 -11.70 21.97 -10.49
C THR A 71 -11.61 21.32 -9.11
N LEU A 72 -11.50 20.00 -9.02
CA LEU A 72 -11.50 19.24 -7.76
C LEU A 72 -10.09 18.80 -7.34
N VAL A 73 -9.05 19.11 -8.10
CA VAL A 73 -7.68 18.65 -7.80
C VAL A 73 -7.20 19.12 -6.43
N ASP A 74 -7.43 20.39 -6.09
CA ASP A 74 -6.98 20.95 -4.82
C ASP A 74 -7.77 20.38 -3.64
N GLU A 75 -9.07 20.21 -3.81
CA GLU A 75 -9.96 19.60 -2.81
C GLU A 75 -9.63 18.12 -2.59
N ALA A 76 -9.36 17.37 -3.66
CA ALA A 76 -8.93 15.98 -3.59
C ALA A 76 -7.62 15.84 -2.80
N PHE A 77 -6.62 16.69 -3.06
CA PHE A 77 -5.37 16.67 -2.30
C PHE A 77 -5.61 16.96 -0.81
N LYS A 78 -6.39 18.01 -0.53
CA LYS A 78 -6.72 18.43 0.84
C LYS A 78 -7.43 17.31 1.59
N ALA A 79 -8.39 16.64 0.95
CA ALA A 79 -9.15 15.55 1.54
C ALA A 79 -8.26 14.36 1.92
N VAL A 80 -7.27 14.01 1.10
CA VAL A 80 -6.30 12.94 1.47
C VAL A 80 -5.41 13.38 2.62
N VAL A 81 -4.93 14.62 2.62
CA VAL A 81 -4.11 15.16 3.71
C VAL A 81 -4.90 15.14 5.03
N GLU A 82 -6.16 15.58 5.03
CA GLU A 82 -7.05 15.54 6.20
C GLU A 82 -7.23 14.10 6.71
N VAL A 83 -7.49 13.14 5.83
CA VAL A 83 -7.60 11.72 6.22
C VAL A 83 -6.31 11.21 6.85
N VAL A 84 -5.15 11.59 6.29
CA VAL A 84 -3.85 11.21 6.87
C VAL A 84 -3.68 11.84 8.24
N GLU A 85 -3.94 13.14 8.42
CA GLU A 85 -3.86 13.84 9.71
C GLU A 85 -4.84 13.28 10.76
N GLU A 86 -6.03 12.86 10.34
CA GLU A 86 -7.05 12.24 11.20
C GLU A 86 -6.63 10.85 11.70
N LEU A 87 -5.96 10.06 10.85
CA LEU A 87 -5.77 8.62 11.08
C LEU A 87 -4.34 8.20 11.42
N TYR A 88 -3.30 8.96 11.07
CA TYR A 88 -1.95 8.51 11.34
C TYR A 88 -1.72 8.30 12.84
N GLU A 89 -0.89 7.32 13.19
CA GLU A 89 -0.62 7.03 14.59
C GLU A 89 0.26 8.13 15.22
N ARG A 90 -0.35 8.92 16.11
CA ARG A 90 0.32 10.04 16.81
C ARG A 90 1.15 9.55 17.99
N GLY A 91 2.17 10.33 18.38
CA GLY A 91 2.97 10.08 19.58
C GLY A 91 4.09 9.05 19.42
N TYR A 92 4.27 8.48 18.22
CA TYR A 92 5.40 7.62 17.86
C TYR A 92 6.41 8.43 17.04
N GLY A 93 7.63 8.61 17.56
CA GLY A 93 8.68 9.41 16.90
C GLY A 93 9.14 8.87 15.54
N ASP A 94 8.90 7.57 15.30
CA ASP A 94 9.26 6.91 14.04
C ASP A 94 8.17 7.03 12.96
N THR A 95 6.96 7.47 13.30
CA THR A 95 5.85 7.62 12.34
C THR A 95 5.91 9.01 11.71
N GLN A 96 6.34 9.08 10.45
CA GLN A 96 6.57 10.32 9.71
C GLN A 96 5.80 10.36 8.39
N PRO A 97 4.46 10.54 8.44
CA PRO A 97 3.60 10.44 7.26
C PRO A 97 4.02 11.34 6.11
N GLY A 98 3.88 10.81 4.90
CA GLY A 98 4.04 11.57 3.67
C GLY A 98 2.90 11.34 2.69
N VAL A 99 2.52 12.41 2.00
CA VAL A 99 1.56 12.39 0.90
C VAL A 99 2.22 13.00 -0.33
N ALA A 100 2.07 12.35 -1.48
CA ALA A 100 2.56 12.85 -2.76
C ALA A 100 1.45 12.83 -3.82
N MET A 101 1.29 13.90 -4.58
CA MET A 101 0.28 13.99 -5.63
C MET A 101 0.87 14.39 -6.96
N ARG A 102 0.68 13.52 -7.96
CA ARG A 102 1.13 13.67 -9.34
C ARG A 102 -0.07 13.74 -10.27
N LEU A 103 -0.06 14.69 -11.21
CA LEU A 103 -1.10 14.85 -12.22
C LEU A 103 -0.69 14.21 -13.55
N GLY A 104 -1.47 13.23 -14.01
CA GLY A 104 -1.52 12.71 -15.37
C GLY A 104 -0.22 12.13 -15.94
N GLY A 105 -0.30 11.66 -17.18
CA GLY A 105 0.85 11.32 -18.02
C GLY A 105 1.62 10.06 -17.63
N SER A 106 2.48 9.62 -18.55
CA SER A 106 3.52 8.63 -18.26
C SER A 106 4.43 9.13 -17.15
N THR A 107 4.97 8.21 -16.36
CA THR A 107 5.94 8.56 -15.33
C THR A 107 7.27 8.94 -15.99
N PRO A 108 7.82 10.15 -15.72
CA PRO A 108 9.18 10.53 -16.12
C PRO A 108 10.23 9.50 -15.70
N GLU A 109 11.27 9.33 -16.52
CA GLU A 109 12.30 8.31 -16.28
C GLU A 109 13.01 8.48 -14.93
N GLU A 110 13.27 9.73 -14.52
CA GLU A 110 13.87 10.03 -13.21
C GLU A 110 13.02 9.52 -12.04
N LEU A 111 11.70 9.71 -12.12
CA LEU A 111 10.76 9.22 -11.10
C LEU A 111 10.63 7.70 -11.13
N ARG A 112 10.65 7.09 -12.33
CA ARG A 112 10.64 5.63 -12.50
C ARG A 112 11.89 5.01 -11.87
N GLY A 113 13.06 5.59 -12.15
CA GLY A 113 14.34 5.19 -11.59
C GLY A 113 14.40 5.34 -10.07
N PHE A 114 13.87 6.46 -9.54
CA PHE A 114 13.73 6.66 -8.09
C PHE A 114 12.83 5.60 -7.45
N ALA A 115 11.66 5.35 -8.02
CA ALA A 115 10.72 4.36 -7.49
C ALA A 115 11.30 2.94 -7.50
N TYR A 116 12.02 2.57 -8.58
CA TYR A 116 12.73 1.29 -8.66
C TYR A 116 13.82 1.18 -7.58
N ARG A 117 14.61 2.24 -7.36
CA ARG A 117 15.61 2.29 -6.29
C ARG A 117 14.97 2.19 -4.90
N ALA A 118 13.84 2.85 -4.65
CA ALA A 118 13.12 2.73 -3.38
C ALA A 118 12.64 1.30 -3.07
N VAL A 119 12.47 0.45 -4.09
CA VAL A 119 12.14 -0.98 -3.95
C VAL A 119 13.37 -1.86 -3.71
N THR A 120 14.57 -1.44 -4.14
CA THR A 120 15.76 -2.30 -4.20
C THR A 120 16.87 -1.90 -3.22
N GLU A 121 16.94 -0.62 -2.84
CA GLU A 121 17.98 -0.03 -2.00
C GLU A 121 17.43 1.09 -1.09
N LEU A 122 18.29 1.72 -0.30
CA LEU A 122 17.92 2.90 0.51
C LEU A 122 18.00 4.16 -0.34
N VAL A 123 17.01 5.03 -0.17
CA VAL A 123 16.96 6.35 -0.81
C VAL A 123 16.78 7.43 0.25
N GLU A 124 17.30 8.63 -0.04
CA GLU A 124 17.29 9.75 0.88
C GLU A 124 16.06 10.65 0.68
N LEU A 125 15.60 11.28 1.77
CA LEU A 125 14.45 12.16 1.74
C LEU A 125 14.69 13.39 0.84
N ASP A 126 15.89 13.98 0.90
CA ASP A 126 16.23 15.15 0.08
C ASP A 126 16.18 14.83 -1.42
N GLU A 127 16.54 13.61 -1.81
CA GLU A 127 16.40 13.16 -3.20
C GLU A 127 14.93 13.17 -3.63
N ALA A 128 14.03 12.64 -2.79
CA ALA A 128 12.59 12.61 -3.04
C ALA A 128 12.00 14.02 -3.14
N LEU A 129 12.39 14.93 -2.24
CA LEU A 129 11.92 16.32 -2.24
C LEU A 129 12.38 17.08 -3.49
N ASN A 130 13.65 16.95 -3.86
CA ASN A 130 14.20 17.57 -5.07
C ASN A 130 13.49 17.06 -6.34
N LEU A 131 13.23 15.75 -6.43
CA LEU A 131 12.48 15.17 -7.55
C LEU A 131 11.04 15.68 -7.60
N ALA A 132 10.39 15.77 -6.44
CA ALA A 132 9.02 16.28 -6.36
C ALA A 132 8.94 17.73 -6.83
N GLU A 133 9.88 18.59 -6.43
CA GLU A 133 9.95 19.98 -6.89
C GLU A 133 10.17 20.06 -8.40
N ARG A 134 11.17 19.35 -8.94
CA ARG A 134 11.47 19.34 -10.39
C ARG A 134 10.28 18.91 -11.25
N HIS A 135 9.47 17.98 -10.75
CA HIS A 135 8.33 17.43 -11.48
C HIS A 135 6.97 18.04 -11.07
N ASN A 136 6.96 19.13 -10.29
CA ASN A 136 5.74 19.79 -9.81
C ASN A 136 4.78 18.84 -9.09
N ILE A 137 5.32 17.91 -8.30
CA ILE A 137 4.55 16.98 -7.46
C ILE A 137 4.24 17.68 -6.15
N ARG A 138 2.96 17.72 -5.79
CA ARG A 138 2.54 18.33 -4.52
C ARG A 138 2.81 17.36 -3.38
N ILE A 139 3.53 17.83 -2.36
CA ILE A 139 3.92 17.04 -1.20
C ILE A 139 3.29 17.62 0.07
N HIS A 140 2.86 16.74 0.96
CA HIS A 140 2.55 17.08 2.35
C HIS A 140 3.35 16.15 3.27
N ARG A 141 3.89 16.69 4.36
CA ARG A 141 4.78 15.99 5.29
C ARG A 141 4.41 16.25 6.74
N ILE A 142 4.47 15.22 7.56
CA ILE A 142 4.22 15.27 9.00
C ILE A 142 5.44 14.69 9.73
N ASN A 143 5.85 15.29 10.85
CA ASN A 143 6.90 14.79 11.75
C ASN A 143 8.25 14.45 11.08
N GLY A 144 8.72 15.27 10.14
CA GLY A 144 9.95 15.02 9.37
C GLY A 144 9.70 14.51 7.95
N GLY A 145 8.60 13.78 7.73
CA GLY A 145 8.10 13.47 6.40
C GLY A 145 8.82 12.36 5.66
N ARG A 146 9.48 11.42 6.34
CA ARG A 146 10.15 10.30 5.67
C ARG A 146 9.23 9.50 4.74
N GLY A 147 7.95 9.38 5.09
CA GLY A 147 6.92 8.75 4.24
C GLY A 147 6.78 9.38 2.85
N VAL A 148 7.31 10.58 2.60
CA VAL A 148 7.35 11.16 1.25
C VAL A 148 8.12 10.28 0.28
N ILE A 149 9.16 9.57 0.74
CA ILE A 149 9.90 8.60 -0.07
C ILE A 149 8.96 7.55 -0.65
N GLY A 150 8.19 6.89 0.22
CA GLY A 150 7.29 5.83 -0.21
C GLY A 150 6.08 6.33 -0.96
N ALA A 151 5.50 7.46 -0.54
CA ALA A 151 4.40 8.10 -1.25
C ALA A 151 4.80 8.48 -2.69
N LEU A 152 5.99 9.08 -2.87
CA LEU A 152 6.53 9.43 -4.17
C LEU A 152 6.85 8.18 -5.01
N ALA A 153 7.46 7.16 -4.40
CA ALA A 153 7.72 5.89 -5.04
C ALA A 153 6.42 5.26 -5.52
N ALA A 154 5.37 5.21 -4.69
CA ALA A 154 4.10 4.58 -5.04
C ALA A 154 3.38 5.26 -6.23
N VAL A 155 3.41 6.60 -6.33
CA VAL A 155 2.81 7.31 -7.49
C VAL A 155 3.66 7.26 -8.76
N SER A 156 4.90 6.79 -8.64
CA SER A 156 5.89 6.74 -9.72
C SER A 156 6.24 5.29 -10.12
N TYR A 157 5.79 4.29 -9.36
CA TYR A 157 6.13 2.91 -9.61
C TYR A 157 5.22 2.30 -10.67
N GLU A 158 5.81 1.83 -11.75
CA GLU A 158 5.10 1.09 -12.78
C GLU A 158 5.15 -0.41 -12.43
N LEU A 159 4.00 -0.95 -12.02
CA LEU A 159 3.94 -2.31 -11.49
C LEU A 159 4.37 -3.36 -12.51
N GLY A 160 4.11 -3.20 -13.82
CA GLY A 160 4.46 -4.21 -14.82
C GLY A 160 3.86 -5.57 -14.47
N GLU A 161 4.68 -6.62 -14.36
CA GLU A 161 4.28 -7.89 -13.72
C GLU A 161 3.82 -7.68 -12.28
N HIS A 162 2.62 -8.14 -11.93
CA HIS A 162 2.00 -7.84 -10.65
C HIS A 162 1.07 -8.98 -10.19
N THR A 163 0.70 -8.91 -8.92
CA THR A 163 -0.37 -9.72 -8.32
C THR A 163 -1.43 -8.79 -7.72
N PHE A 164 -2.43 -9.37 -7.08
CA PHE A 164 -3.50 -8.65 -6.39
C PHE A 164 -3.63 -9.11 -4.94
N GLU A 165 -3.99 -8.20 -4.04
CA GLU A 165 -4.34 -8.51 -2.65
C GLU A 165 -5.69 -7.86 -2.31
N ALA A 166 -6.70 -8.68 -2.02
CA ALA A 166 -7.99 -8.21 -1.54
C ALA A 166 -7.96 -8.18 -0.01
N ILE A 167 -8.17 -7.01 0.58
CA ILE A 167 -8.03 -6.77 2.02
C ILE A 167 -9.39 -6.42 2.61
N ALA A 168 -9.84 -7.23 3.57
CA ALA A 168 -10.95 -6.91 4.46
C ALA A 168 -10.43 -6.16 5.69
N TYR A 169 -11.11 -5.08 6.07
CA TYR A 169 -10.81 -4.30 7.27
C TYR A 169 -11.90 -4.49 8.31
N ARG A 170 -11.51 -4.52 9.59
CA ARG A 170 -12.42 -4.71 10.74
C ARG A 170 -12.82 -3.37 11.34
N THR A 171 -14.03 -3.32 11.90
CA THR A 171 -14.53 -2.12 12.60
C THR A 171 -13.63 -1.72 13.76
N ARG A 172 -13.62 -0.41 14.09
CA ARG A 172 -12.75 0.18 15.11
C ARG A 172 -12.86 -0.49 16.49
N ASP A 173 -14.06 -0.91 16.89
CA ASP A 173 -14.29 -1.60 18.17
C ASP A 173 -13.52 -2.91 18.31
N ASN A 174 -13.11 -3.52 17.19
CA ASN A 174 -12.37 -4.76 17.16
C ASN A 174 -10.84 -4.55 17.13
N TRP A 175 -10.33 -3.33 16.95
CA TRP A 175 -8.88 -3.11 16.84
C TRP A 175 -8.13 -3.53 18.11
N GLY A 176 -6.91 -4.06 17.95
CA GLY A 176 -6.14 -4.64 19.06
C GLY A 176 -6.67 -5.96 19.64
N THR A 177 -7.89 -6.38 19.32
CA THR A 177 -8.44 -7.67 19.78
C THR A 177 -8.01 -8.83 18.88
N VAL A 178 -8.18 -10.08 19.34
CA VAL A 178 -7.96 -11.27 18.52
C VAL A 178 -8.96 -11.29 17.36
N ARG A 179 -8.46 -11.54 16.14
CA ARG A 179 -9.29 -11.63 14.93
C ARG A 179 -10.20 -12.85 14.99
N ARG A 180 -11.48 -12.66 14.71
CA ARG A 180 -12.47 -13.75 14.69
C ARG A 180 -12.75 -14.18 13.25
N VAL A 181 -11.95 -15.15 12.79
CA VAL A 181 -12.04 -15.74 11.46
C VAL A 181 -12.19 -17.25 11.61
N ASP A 182 -13.16 -17.85 10.90
CA ASP A 182 -13.33 -19.30 10.90
C ASP A 182 -12.16 -19.96 10.15
N ARG A 183 -11.24 -20.57 10.90
CA ARG A 183 -10.08 -21.26 10.36
C ARG A 183 -10.44 -22.29 9.30
N GLN A 184 -11.52 -23.06 9.48
CA GLN A 184 -11.89 -24.10 8.51
C GLN A 184 -12.25 -23.50 7.16
N SER A 185 -12.94 -22.36 7.15
CA SER A 185 -13.28 -21.65 5.91
C SER A 185 -12.04 -21.18 5.13
N VAL A 186 -10.95 -20.81 5.83
CA VAL A 186 -9.69 -20.43 5.17
C VAL A 186 -9.03 -21.64 4.49
N PHE A 187 -8.99 -22.79 5.17
CA PHE A 187 -8.43 -24.02 4.59
C PHE A 187 -9.26 -24.51 3.40
N GLU A 188 -10.58 -24.40 3.47
CA GLU A 188 -11.48 -24.72 2.37
C GLU A 188 -11.26 -23.76 1.19
N MET A 189 -11.20 -22.45 1.46
CA MET A 189 -10.88 -21.43 0.47
C MET A 189 -9.57 -21.76 -0.24
N ASP A 190 -8.48 -21.94 0.50
CA ASP A 190 -7.16 -22.23 -0.07
C ASP A 190 -7.16 -23.49 -0.97
N ARG A 191 -7.90 -24.53 -0.56
CA ARG A 191 -8.05 -25.75 -1.37
C ARG A 191 -8.77 -25.50 -2.69
N ILE A 192 -9.85 -24.72 -2.67
CA ILE A 192 -10.69 -24.46 -3.85
C ILE A 192 -10.03 -23.47 -4.81
N THR A 193 -9.29 -22.49 -4.29
CA THR A 193 -8.63 -21.44 -5.07
C THR A 193 -7.16 -21.74 -5.35
N ARG A 194 -6.66 -22.93 -5.00
CA ARG A 194 -5.28 -23.37 -5.23
C ARG A 194 -4.82 -23.11 -6.67
N GLY A 195 -3.63 -22.52 -6.81
CA GLY A 195 -3.05 -22.13 -8.10
C GLY A 195 -3.55 -20.80 -8.65
N ARG A 196 -4.58 -20.20 -8.05
CA ARG A 196 -5.08 -18.85 -8.36
C ARG A 196 -4.80 -17.87 -7.22
N THR A 197 -4.97 -18.34 -5.99
CA THR A 197 -4.53 -17.67 -4.77
C THR A 197 -3.28 -18.33 -4.19
N PHE A 198 -2.51 -17.61 -3.39
CA PHE A 198 -1.27 -18.11 -2.79
C PHE A 198 -1.02 -17.50 -1.40
N ASP A 199 -0.10 -18.10 -0.64
CA ASP A 199 0.30 -17.69 0.72
C ASP A 199 -0.85 -17.55 1.73
N ASN A 200 -1.93 -18.33 1.58
CA ASN A 200 -3.08 -18.23 2.47
C ASN A 200 -2.93 -19.07 3.75
N VAL A 201 -2.30 -20.24 3.62
CA VAL A 201 -2.18 -21.26 4.67
C VAL A 201 -0.80 -21.88 4.60
N ASP A 202 -0.17 -22.01 5.76
CA ASP A 202 1.00 -22.85 5.96
C ASP A 202 0.53 -24.22 6.46
N TYR A 203 0.54 -25.23 5.59
CA TYR A 203 0.06 -26.57 5.94
C TYR A 203 0.98 -27.33 6.89
N GLU A 204 2.29 -27.01 6.89
CA GLU A 204 3.26 -27.66 7.77
C GLU A 204 3.09 -27.17 9.20
N ALA A 205 2.99 -25.85 9.39
CA ALA A 205 2.71 -25.24 10.69
C ALA A 205 1.23 -25.31 11.08
N GLY A 206 0.34 -25.62 10.13
CA GLY A 206 -1.11 -25.51 10.28
C GLY A 206 -1.58 -24.07 10.47
N GLU A 207 -0.80 -23.07 10.08
CA GLU A 207 -1.06 -21.65 10.37
C GLU A 207 -1.88 -20.99 9.26
N VAL A 208 -2.84 -20.14 9.66
CA VAL A 208 -3.54 -19.23 8.75
C VAL A 208 -2.68 -17.99 8.52
N ARG A 209 -2.34 -17.70 7.26
CA ARG A 209 -1.47 -16.59 6.86
C ARG A 209 -2.23 -15.37 6.33
N VAL A 210 -3.51 -15.52 6.00
CA VAL A 210 -4.35 -14.39 5.53
C VAL A 210 -4.63 -13.35 6.61
N THR A 211 -4.52 -13.71 7.89
CA THR A 211 -4.78 -12.79 9.02
C THR A 211 -3.47 -12.28 9.63
N PRO A 212 -3.27 -10.97 9.78
CA PRO A 212 -2.08 -10.46 10.45
C PRO A 212 -2.12 -10.70 11.96
N HIS A 213 -0.95 -10.80 12.58
CA HIS A 213 -0.77 -10.99 14.04
C HIS A 213 -0.51 -9.67 14.78
N THR A 214 -1.10 -8.57 14.30
CA THR A 214 -0.82 -7.22 14.79
C THR A 214 -2.12 -6.53 15.26
N PRO A 215 -2.05 -5.47 16.08
CA PRO A 215 -3.25 -4.73 16.52
C PRO A 215 -3.94 -3.92 15.41
N CYS A 216 -3.49 -4.05 14.15
CA CYS A 216 -3.90 -3.20 13.04
C CYS A 216 -5.36 -3.40 12.58
N PRO A 217 -5.89 -2.50 11.73
CA PRO A 217 -7.26 -2.55 11.21
C PRO A 217 -7.55 -3.68 10.20
N VAL A 218 -6.52 -4.37 9.69
CA VAL A 218 -6.71 -5.43 8.69
C VAL A 218 -7.33 -6.66 9.36
N LEU A 219 -8.44 -7.17 8.82
CA LEU A 219 -9.06 -8.42 9.25
C LEU A 219 -8.38 -9.62 8.57
N ALA A 220 -8.38 -9.61 7.24
CA ALA A 220 -7.73 -10.63 6.42
C ALA A 220 -7.33 -10.06 5.05
N GLY A 221 -6.29 -10.61 4.44
CA GLY A 221 -5.85 -10.33 3.08
C GLY A 221 -5.70 -11.63 2.28
N VAL A 222 -6.31 -11.71 1.11
CA VAL A 222 -6.16 -12.84 0.18
C VAL A 222 -5.39 -12.37 -1.05
N ARG A 223 -4.29 -13.08 -1.35
CA ARG A 223 -3.43 -12.78 -2.50
C ARG A 223 -3.75 -13.69 -3.67
N ALA A 224 -3.75 -13.14 -4.87
CA ALA A 224 -4.05 -13.87 -6.08
C ALA A 224 -3.38 -13.29 -7.32
N LEU A 225 -3.40 -14.06 -8.41
CA LEU A 225 -2.93 -13.62 -9.71
C LEU A 225 -3.89 -12.63 -10.40
N THR A 226 -5.17 -12.64 -10.01
CA THR A 226 -6.20 -11.75 -10.56
C THR A 226 -7.00 -11.07 -9.45
N ALA A 227 -7.56 -9.89 -9.73
CA ALA A 227 -8.44 -9.18 -8.81
C ALA A 227 -9.71 -9.98 -8.47
N GLU A 228 -10.27 -10.69 -9.46
CA GLU A 228 -11.46 -11.53 -9.29
C GLU A 228 -11.18 -12.70 -8.33
N ASP A 229 -10.05 -13.39 -8.51
CA ASP A 229 -9.68 -14.51 -7.63
C ASP A 229 -9.36 -14.03 -6.22
N ALA A 230 -8.75 -12.85 -6.06
CA ALA A 230 -8.49 -12.25 -4.75
C ALA A 230 -9.82 -11.95 -4.02
N LEU A 231 -10.77 -11.31 -4.70
CA LEU A 231 -12.10 -11.02 -4.14
C LEU A 231 -12.90 -12.29 -3.86
N ARG A 232 -12.87 -13.24 -4.79
CA ARG A 232 -13.56 -14.53 -4.64
C ARG A 232 -13.02 -15.29 -3.44
N GLY A 233 -11.71 -15.42 -3.31
CA GLY A 233 -11.08 -16.07 -2.16
C GLY A 233 -11.45 -15.37 -0.86
N LEU A 234 -11.35 -14.05 -0.80
CA LEU A 234 -11.74 -13.29 0.40
C LEU A 234 -13.22 -13.51 0.77
N GLY A 235 -14.12 -13.55 -0.22
CA GLY A 235 -15.55 -13.78 -0.03
C GLY A 235 -15.92 -15.20 0.41
N MET A 236 -15.01 -16.17 0.27
CA MET A 236 -15.19 -17.54 0.77
C MET A 236 -14.82 -17.68 2.26
N ILE A 237 -14.07 -16.73 2.81
CA ILE A 237 -13.72 -16.73 4.23
C ILE A 237 -14.93 -16.32 5.06
N ARG A 238 -15.26 -17.12 6.08
CA ARG A 238 -16.31 -16.81 7.04
C ARG A 238 -15.76 -15.94 8.17
N PHE A 239 -16.10 -14.66 8.14
CA PHE A 239 -15.80 -13.71 9.20
C PHE A 239 -16.82 -13.83 10.33
N LEU A 240 -16.33 -13.96 11.57
CA LEU A 240 -17.13 -14.05 12.79
C LEU A 240 -17.18 -12.71 13.54
N GLU A 241 -16.83 -11.63 12.84
CA GLU A 241 -16.93 -10.24 13.26
C GLU A 241 -17.21 -9.33 12.05
N PRO A 242 -17.72 -8.10 12.27
CA PRO A 242 -18.09 -7.21 11.17
C PRO A 242 -16.91 -6.79 10.30
N VAL A 243 -17.11 -6.88 8.99
CA VAL A 243 -16.24 -6.28 7.98
C VAL A 243 -16.69 -4.85 7.75
N GLU A 244 -15.78 -3.89 7.93
CA GLU A 244 -16.06 -2.47 7.74
C GLU A 244 -15.97 -2.07 6.26
N ARG A 245 -14.91 -2.50 5.58
CA ARG A 245 -14.68 -2.23 4.15
C ARG A 245 -13.78 -3.29 3.53
N VAL A 246 -13.83 -3.38 2.21
CA VAL A 246 -12.98 -4.26 1.40
C VAL A 246 -12.36 -3.44 0.28
N VAL A 247 -11.05 -3.58 0.07
CA VAL A 247 -10.35 -2.94 -1.05
C VAL A 247 -9.43 -3.97 -1.72
N VAL A 248 -9.42 -3.97 -3.05
CA VAL A 248 -8.48 -4.76 -3.86
C VAL A 248 -7.34 -3.88 -4.29
N TYR A 249 -6.12 -4.29 -3.97
CA TYR A 249 -4.92 -3.62 -4.41
C TYR A 249 -4.24 -4.40 -5.52
N ARG A 250 -3.69 -3.68 -6.50
CA ARG A 250 -2.66 -4.22 -7.39
C ARG A 250 -1.30 -4.07 -6.72
N THR A 251 -0.44 -5.07 -6.78
CA THR A 251 0.79 -5.08 -5.96
C THR A 251 1.97 -5.77 -6.63
N ASN A 252 3.18 -5.40 -6.20
CA ASN A 252 4.44 -6.07 -6.54
C ASN A 252 4.80 -7.23 -5.59
N GLN A 253 3.90 -7.65 -4.70
CA GLN A 253 4.12 -8.85 -3.88
C GLN A 253 4.28 -10.10 -4.76
N ALA A 254 5.16 -11.02 -4.35
CA ALA A 254 5.46 -12.27 -5.05
C ALA A 254 5.94 -12.10 -6.50
N THR A 255 6.68 -11.02 -6.78
CA THR A 255 7.26 -10.73 -8.12
C THR A 255 8.79 -10.66 -8.12
N ASP A 256 9.43 -10.85 -6.97
CA ASP A 256 10.89 -10.73 -6.80
C ASP A 256 11.52 -9.41 -7.28
N LYS A 257 10.73 -8.37 -7.54
CA LYS A 257 11.20 -7.05 -8.03
C LYS A 257 12.17 -6.31 -7.10
N HIS A 258 12.36 -6.79 -5.88
CA HIS A 258 13.37 -6.26 -4.97
C HIS A 258 14.76 -6.84 -5.28
N LEU A 259 14.86 -8.02 -5.90
CA LEU A 259 16.13 -8.67 -6.25
C LEU A 259 16.74 -8.01 -7.49
N THR A 260 18.01 -7.59 -7.39
CA THR A 260 18.75 -7.00 -8.52
C THR A 260 20.06 -7.74 -8.73
N ALA A 261 20.37 -8.11 -9.98
CA ALA A 261 21.67 -8.69 -10.30
C ALA A 261 22.81 -7.70 -10.01
N ARG A 262 23.80 -8.12 -9.21
CA ARG A 262 24.95 -7.29 -8.79
C ARG A 262 26.23 -8.11 -8.71
N ARG A 263 27.37 -7.48 -8.98
CA ARG A 263 28.68 -8.08 -8.68
C ARG A 263 28.96 -7.98 -7.18
N ILE A 264 29.71 -8.94 -6.62
CA ILE A 264 30.05 -8.97 -5.19
C ILE A 264 30.71 -7.66 -4.74
N GLU A 265 31.57 -7.09 -5.57
CA GLU A 265 32.27 -5.82 -5.29
C GLU A 265 31.35 -4.58 -5.26
N GLU A 266 30.13 -4.70 -5.80
CA GLU A 266 29.12 -3.64 -5.84
C GLU A 266 28.13 -3.72 -4.68
N LEU A 267 28.22 -4.78 -3.85
CA LEU A 267 27.30 -4.99 -2.73
C LEU A 267 27.49 -3.90 -1.67
N LYS A 268 26.37 -3.33 -1.25
CA LYS A 268 26.28 -2.36 -0.16
C LYS A 268 25.28 -2.87 0.88
N PRO A 269 25.41 -2.45 2.15
CA PRO A 269 24.39 -2.72 3.15
C PRO A 269 22.99 -2.35 2.65
N TYR A 270 22.00 -3.17 3.00
CA TYR A 270 20.58 -2.97 2.70
C TYR A 270 20.19 -3.03 1.21
N VAL A 271 21.06 -3.55 0.33
CA VAL A 271 20.72 -3.89 -1.07
C VAL A 271 20.28 -5.35 -1.14
N ASN A 272 19.23 -5.63 -1.93
CA ASN A 272 18.81 -7.00 -2.23
C ASN A 272 19.43 -7.42 -3.57
N ALA A 273 20.30 -8.42 -3.54
CA ALA A 273 21.03 -8.87 -4.72
C ALA A 273 20.92 -10.38 -4.93
N VAL A 274 20.96 -10.79 -6.20
CA VAL A 274 21.07 -12.18 -6.67
C VAL A 274 22.22 -12.33 -7.65
#